data_AF-A0A843JFX9-F1
#
_entry.id   AF-A0A843JFX9-F1
#
_cell.length_a   1.000
_cell.length_b   1.000
_cell.length_c   1.000
_cell.angle_alpha   90.00
_cell.angle_beta   90.00
_cell.angle_gamma   90.00
#
_symmetry.space_group_name_H-M   'P 1'
#
loop_
_entity.id
_entity.type
_entity.pdbx_description
1 polymer ?
#
loop_
_entity_poly.entity_id
_entity_poly.type
_entity_poly.pdbx_seq_one_letter_code
_entity_poly.pdbx_strand_id
1 'polypeptide(L)'
;MLYSKYGNNPIANNDINQFKYKMFSIIFQYGPTWEKRLDIQGKLRALTDDEIRLGSKAIYNHAFNPSTAPSTSSLSELPYINDQNTTNYKKSKLEGYGLLWELLDDSITSKFIDRFNICFKKFVAPEKPLLFVTEDEEEGE
;
A
#
# COMPACT_ATOMS: atom_id res chain seq x y z
N MET A 1 -2.61 -8.90 -13.90
CA MET A 1 -1.23 -8.99 -14.44
C MET A 1 -1.13 -8.09 -15.67
N LEU A 2 -0.01 -7.37 -15.87
CA LEU A 2 0.17 -6.51 -17.06
C LEU A 2 0.13 -7.32 -18.35
N TYR A 3 0.81 -8.47 -18.38
CA TYR A 3 0.82 -9.37 -19.54
C TYR A 3 -0.59 -9.85 -19.91
N SER A 4 -1.43 -10.16 -18.92
CA SER A 4 -2.83 -10.56 -19.16
C SER A 4 -3.71 -9.40 -19.64
N LYS A 5 -3.36 -8.14 -19.31
CA LYS A 5 -4.12 -6.94 -19.70
C LYS A 5 -3.70 -6.39 -21.07
N TYR A 6 -2.42 -6.51 -21.42
CA TYR A 6 -1.83 -5.83 -22.57
C TYR A 6 -1.30 -6.79 -23.65
N GLY A 7 -1.18 -8.09 -23.40
CA GLY A 7 -0.77 -9.08 -24.41
C GLY A 7 0.52 -8.70 -25.15
N ASN A 8 0.50 -8.76 -26.48
CA ASN A 8 1.59 -8.34 -27.38
C ASN A 8 1.62 -6.83 -27.68
N ASN A 9 0.93 -5.97 -26.90
CA ASN A 9 0.83 -4.54 -27.24
C ASN A 9 2.19 -3.85 -27.39
N PRO A 10 2.30 -2.91 -28.34
CA PRO A 10 3.51 -2.11 -28.51
C PRO A 10 3.63 -1.10 -27.36
N ILE A 11 4.88 -0.86 -26.99
CA ILE A 11 5.31 0.22 -26.10
C ILE A 11 4.61 1.52 -26.51
N ALA A 12 4.08 2.28 -25.54
CA ALA A 12 3.33 3.49 -25.84
C ALA A 12 4.18 4.65 -26.40
N ASN A 13 5.49 4.55 -26.25
CA ASN A 13 6.47 5.54 -26.68
C ASN A 13 7.14 5.15 -28.00
N ASN A 14 7.43 6.15 -28.85
CA ASN A 14 8.20 5.98 -30.08
C ASN A 14 9.72 5.79 -29.82
N ASP A 15 10.22 6.28 -28.68
CA ASP A 15 11.60 6.10 -28.23
C ASP A 15 11.69 5.07 -27.07
N ILE A 16 12.52 4.05 -27.29
CA ILE A 16 12.81 2.97 -26.34
C ILE A 16 13.48 3.51 -25.07
N ASN A 17 14.37 4.50 -25.18
CA ASN A 17 15.06 5.06 -24.01
C ASN A 17 14.07 5.81 -23.12
N GLN A 18 13.20 6.63 -23.70
CA GLN A 18 12.14 7.28 -22.96
C GLN A 18 11.19 6.28 -22.27
N PHE A 19 10.86 5.16 -22.93
CA PHE A 19 10.09 4.07 -22.28
C PHE A 19 10.83 3.48 -21.08
N LYS A 20 12.11 3.15 -21.24
CA LYS A 20 12.94 2.61 -20.14
C LYS A 20 13.01 3.57 -18.97
N TYR A 21 13.24 4.87 -19.23
CA TYR A 21 13.27 5.87 -18.16
C TYR A 21 11.93 6.05 -17.46
N LYS A 22 10.80 5.98 -18.16
CA LYS A 22 9.46 5.99 -17.54
C LYS A 22 9.22 4.75 -16.67
N MET A 23 9.64 3.58 -17.13
CA MET A 23 9.56 2.36 -16.31
C MET A 23 10.43 2.48 -15.06
N PHE A 24 11.68 2.92 -15.22
CA PHE A 24 12.60 3.08 -14.09
C PHE A 24 12.10 4.16 -13.12
N SER A 25 11.56 5.29 -13.59
CA SER A 25 11.03 6.31 -12.69
C SER A 25 9.89 5.78 -11.83
N ILE A 26 8.98 4.96 -12.38
CA ILE A 26 7.92 4.31 -11.62
C ILE A 26 8.51 3.36 -10.56
N ILE A 27 9.49 2.54 -10.94
CA ILE A 27 10.16 1.60 -10.03
C ILE A 27 10.88 2.35 -8.90
N PHE A 28 11.68 3.37 -9.22
CA PHE A 28 12.43 4.13 -8.22
C PHE A 28 11.53 4.96 -7.31
N GLN A 29 10.48 5.57 -7.85
CA GLN A 29 9.61 6.45 -7.07
C GLN A 29 8.65 5.65 -6.17
N TYR A 30 8.12 4.52 -6.63
CA TYR A 30 7.04 3.80 -5.94
C TYR A 30 7.43 2.40 -5.46
N GLY A 31 8.52 1.83 -5.95
CA GLY A 31 9.00 0.49 -5.57
C GLY A 31 9.29 0.34 -4.08
N PRO A 32 10.10 1.23 -3.45
CA PRO A 32 10.40 1.14 -2.02
C PRO A 32 9.15 1.22 -1.14
N THR A 33 8.19 2.09 -1.51
CA THR A 33 6.92 2.21 -0.79
C THR A 33 6.05 0.96 -0.95
N TRP A 34 6.01 0.37 -2.15
CA TRP A 34 5.30 -0.88 -2.40
C TRP A 34 5.89 -2.04 -1.59
N GLU A 35 7.22 -2.19 -1.60
CA GLU A 35 7.93 -3.22 -0.83
C GLU A 35 7.62 -3.08 0.66
N LYS A 36 7.70 -1.86 1.21
CA LYS A 36 7.45 -1.65 2.63
C LYS A 36 6.01 -1.96 3.03
N ARG A 37 5.05 -1.64 2.16
CA ARG A 37 3.64 -1.98 2.36
C ARG A 37 3.41 -3.49 2.32
N LEU A 38 4.10 -4.21 1.44
CA LEU A 38 4.03 -5.67 1.37
C LEU A 38 4.64 -6.34 2.62
N ASP A 39 5.77 -5.83 3.11
CA ASP A 39 6.39 -6.24 4.38
C ASP A 39 5.40 -6.05 5.56
N ILE A 40 4.73 -4.91 5.64
CA ILE A 40 3.72 -4.63 6.67
C ILE A 40 2.54 -5.60 6.54
N GLN A 41 2.01 -5.85 5.34
CA GLN A 41 0.96 -6.85 5.13
C GLN A 41 1.40 -8.27 5.50
N GLY A 42 2.67 -8.62 5.26
CA GLY A 42 3.25 -9.90 5.71
C GLY A 42 3.25 -10.01 7.23
N LYS A 43 3.70 -8.96 7.91
CA LYS A 43 3.70 -8.89 9.39
C LYS A 43 2.30 -8.97 9.97
N LEU A 44 1.33 -8.27 9.37
CA LEU A 44 -0.05 -8.27 9.84
C LEU A 44 -0.74 -9.62 9.63
N ARG A 45 -0.42 -10.34 8.56
CA ARG A 45 -0.86 -11.74 8.36
C ARG A 45 -0.22 -12.72 9.34
N ALA A 46 0.98 -12.41 9.82
CA ALA A 46 1.71 -13.23 10.78
C ALA A 46 1.34 -12.93 12.24
N LEU A 47 0.54 -11.89 12.51
CA LEU A 47 0.09 -11.58 13.86
C LEU A 47 -0.82 -12.71 14.38
N THR A 48 -0.60 -13.07 15.63
CA THR A 48 -1.46 -14.03 16.33
C THR A 48 -2.78 -13.38 16.77
N ASP A 49 -3.82 -14.19 16.98
CA ASP A 49 -5.12 -13.75 17.50
C ASP A 49 -5.01 -12.89 18.77
N ASP A 50 -4.06 -13.20 19.65
CA ASP A 50 -3.87 -12.48 20.90
C ASP A 50 -3.17 -11.13 20.70
N GLU A 51 -2.28 -11.01 19.72
CA GLU A 51 -1.64 -9.76 19.34
C GLU A 51 -2.60 -8.83 18.59
N ILE A 52 -3.48 -9.36 17.74
CA ILE A 52 -4.54 -8.60 17.06
C ILE A 52 -5.52 -8.00 18.08
N ARG A 53 -5.72 -8.69 19.20
CA ARG A 53 -6.62 -8.27 20.29
C ARG A 53 -5.95 -7.31 21.28
N LEU A 54 -4.63 -7.21 21.26
CA LEU A 54 -3.87 -6.38 22.18
C LEU A 54 -4.11 -4.92 21.81
N GLY A 55 -5.07 -4.29 22.51
CA GLY A 55 -5.36 -2.87 22.37
C GLY A 55 -4.33 -2.02 23.11
N SER A 56 -4.57 -0.70 23.14
CA SER A 56 -3.72 0.21 23.90
C SER A 56 -3.87 -0.03 25.41
N LYS A 57 -2.74 -0.15 26.12
CA LYS A 57 -2.73 -0.15 27.59
C LYS A 57 -2.47 1.28 28.06
N ALA A 58 -3.28 1.79 28.99
CA ALA A 58 -3.03 3.04 29.68
C ALA A 58 -2.89 2.77 31.18
N ILE A 59 -1.80 3.26 31.77
CA ILE A 59 -1.53 3.11 33.20
C ILE A 59 -1.44 4.49 33.81
N TYR A 60 -2.23 4.73 34.86
CA TYR A 60 -2.18 5.92 35.69
C TYR A 60 -1.67 5.53 37.08
N ASN A 61 -0.50 6.03 37.44
CA ASN A 61 0.13 5.74 38.72
C ASN A 61 -0.10 6.90 39.70
N HIS A 62 -0.59 6.60 40.91
CA HIS A 62 -0.70 7.60 41.98
C HIS A 62 0.03 7.10 43.25
N ALA A 63 1.20 7.67 43.54
CA ALA A 63 1.99 7.30 44.71
C ALA A 63 1.71 8.28 45.87
N PHE A 64 1.06 7.80 46.95
CA PHE A 64 0.71 8.61 48.12
C PHE A 64 1.88 8.86 49.11
N ASN A 65 3.06 8.27 48.90
CA ASN A 65 4.20 8.45 49.80
C ASN A 65 5.55 8.34 49.04
N PRO A 66 6.17 9.45 48.58
CA PRO A 66 7.36 9.38 47.74
C PRO A 66 8.63 9.46 48.60
N SER A 67 9.30 8.34 48.83
CA SER A 67 10.76 8.37 49.04
C SER A 67 11.53 8.18 47.72
N THR A 68 10.81 7.82 46.65
CA THR A 68 11.33 7.62 45.30
C THR A 68 10.27 8.07 44.28
N ALA A 69 10.68 8.86 43.29
CA ALA A 69 9.79 9.24 42.19
C ALA A 69 9.53 8.02 41.28
N PRO A 70 8.27 7.75 40.86
CA PRO A 70 7.99 6.66 39.94
C PRO A 70 8.59 6.99 38.56
N SER A 71 9.73 6.37 38.26
CA SER A 71 10.38 6.43 36.95
C SER A 71 9.93 5.23 36.13
N THR A 72 8.92 5.36 35.28
CA THR A 72 8.62 4.31 34.30
C THR A 72 8.12 4.84 32.97
N SER A 73 8.89 4.57 31.93
CA SER A 73 8.51 4.62 30.52
C SER A 73 7.89 3.29 30.04
N SER A 74 7.60 2.35 30.94
CA SER A 74 7.03 1.04 30.63
C SER A 74 5.53 0.95 30.94
N LEU A 75 4.82 0.18 30.12
CA LEU A 75 3.39 -0.16 30.28
C LEU A 75 3.16 -1.38 31.19
N SER A 76 4.17 -1.74 31.99
CA SER A 76 4.10 -2.85 32.93
C SER A 76 3.45 -2.39 34.23
N GLU A 77 2.62 -3.24 34.83
CA GLU A 77 2.12 -2.99 36.20
C GLU A 77 3.30 -2.94 37.18
N LEU A 78 3.24 -2.00 38.12
CA LEU A 78 4.33 -1.76 39.07
C LEU A 78 3.94 -2.36 40.41
N PRO A 79 4.58 -3.45 40.85
CA PRO A 79 4.14 -4.19 42.03
C PRO A 79 4.38 -3.44 43.35
N TYR A 80 5.04 -2.28 43.32
CA TYR A 80 5.47 -1.52 44.50
C TYR A 80 4.67 -0.22 44.73
N ILE A 81 3.63 0.06 43.93
CA ILE A 81 2.83 1.29 44.06
C ILE A 81 1.57 1.00 44.88
N ASN A 82 1.28 1.87 45.86
CA ASN A 82 0.12 1.73 46.75
C ASN A 82 -1.23 1.85 46.05
N ASP A 83 -1.31 2.64 44.97
CA ASP A 83 -2.51 2.76 44.14
C ASP A 83 -2.12 2.93 42.65
N GLN A 84 -2.53 1.97 41.82
CA GLN A 84 -2.27 1.94 40.38
C GLN A 84 -3.59 1.70 39.65
N ASN A 85 -4.09 2.73 38.96
CA ASN A 85 -5.27 2.60 38.12
C ASN A 85 -4.84 2.21 36.71
N THR A 86 -5.13 0.97 36.31
CA THR A 86 -4.83 0.48 34.96
C THR A 86 -6.11 0.38 34.13
N THR A 87 -6.09 1.03 32.96
CA THR A 87 -7.16 0.89 31.97
C THR A 87 -6.63 0.05 30.81
N ASN A 88 -7.05 -1.22 30.80
CA ASN A 88 -6.68 -2.18 29.77
C ASN A 88 -7.76 -2.21 28.68
N TYR A 89 -7.50 -1.58 27.53
CA TYR A 89 -8.39 -1.71 26.38
C TYR A 89 -8.07 -3.01 25.64
N LYS A 90 -9.01 -3.95 25.61
CA LYS A 90 -8.92 -5.16 24.79
C LYS A 90 -9.95 -5.06 23.69
N LYS A 91 -9.51 -5.07 22.43
CA LYS A 91 -10.44 -5.07 21.29
C LYS A 91 -11.21 -6.39 21.26
N SER A 92 -12.48 -6.31 20.85
CA SER A 92 -13.27 -7.52 20.62
C SER A 92 -12.68 -8.31 19.46
N LYS A 93 -12.92 -9.64 19.42
CA LYS A 93 -12.44 -10.46 18.30
C LYS A 93 -12.96 -9.93 16.97
N LEU A 94 -14.25 -9.59 16.90
CA LEU A 94 -14.90 -9.08 15.70
C LEU A 94 -14.27 -7.79 15.18
N GLU A 95 -13.94 -6.87 16.09
CA GLU A 95 -13.34 -5.58 15.74
C GLU A 95 -11.86 -5.72 15.29
N GLY A 96 -11.10 -6.60 15.93
CA GLY A 96 -9.73 -6.91 15.53
C GLY A 96 -9.67 -7.54 14.13
N TYR A 97 -10.55 -8.51 13.86
CA TYR A 97 -10.67 -9.13 12.55
C TYR A 97 -11.23 -8.19 11.48
N GLY A 98 -12.15 -7.28 11.83
CA GLY A 98 -12.69 -6.28 10.91
C GLY A 98 -11.63 -5.31 10.38
N LEU A 99 -10.74 -4.83 11.25
CA LEU A 99 -9.64 -3.95 10.86
C LEU A 99 -8.60 -4.67 9.99
N LEU A 100 -8.31 -5.93 10.31
CA LEU A 100 -7.41 -6.76 9.52
C LEU A 100 -8.00 -7.05 8.13
N TRP A 101 -9.31 -7.30 8.05
CA TRP A 101 -10.03 -7.53 6.81
C TRP A 101 -9.98 -6.31 5.87
N GLU A 102 -10.29 -5.11 6.39
CA GLU A 102 -10.21 -3.86 5.61
C GLU A 102 -8.80 -3.64 5.04
N LEU A 103 -7.78 -4.02 5.81
CA LEU A 103 -6.39 -3.84 5.41
C LEU A 103 -5.87 -4.94 4.45
N LEU A 104 -6.48 -6.12 4.48
CA LEU A 104 -6.22 -7.21 3.53
C LEU A 104 -6.89 -6.98 2.17
N ASP A 105 -8.05 -6.33 2.14
CA ASP A 105 -8.80 -6.05 0.91
C ASP A 105 -8.05 -5.07 -0.01
N ASP A 106 -7.07 -4.33 0.52
CA ASP A 106 -6.25 -3.45 -0.30
C ASP A 106 -5.26 -4.25 -1.16
N SER A 107 -5.55 -4.38 -2.46
CA SER A 107 -4.66 -5.00 -3.44
C SER A 107 -3.45 -4.11 -3.76
N ILE A 108 -2.52 -4.01 -2.79
CA ILE A 108 -1.30 -3.17 -2.84
C ILE A 108 -0.51 -3.41 -4.13
N THR A 109 -0.42 -4.67 -4.56
CA THR A 109 0.26 -5.06 -5.80
C THR A 109 -0.51 -4.60 -7.04
N SER A 110 -1.85 -4.62 -7.06
CA SER A 110 -2.61 -4.10 -8.22
C SER A 110 -2.41 -2.60 -8.35
N LYS A 111 -2.50 -1.85 -7.25
CA LYS A 111 -2.27 -0.39 -7.23
C LYS A 111 -0.88 0.00 -7.74
N PHE A 112 0.14 -0.80 -7.44
CA PHE A 112 1.49 -0.59 -7.98
C PHE A 112 1.57 -0.90 -9.47
N ILE A 113 1.02 -2.05 -9.88
CA ILE A 113 0.99 -2.49 -11.28
C ILE A 113 0.23 -1.51 -12.17
N ASP A 114 -0.87 -0.94 -11.70
CA ASP A 114 -1.70 -0.03 -12.49
C ASP A 114 -0.97 1.29 -12.84
N ARG A 115 0.11 1.64 -12.12
CA ARG A 115 0.96 2.80 -12.48
C ARG A 115 1.72 2.57 -13.78
N PHE A 116 2.01 1.33 -14.12
CA PHE A 116 2.69 0.97 -15.37
C PHE A 116 1.77 1.03 -16.59
N ASN A 117 0.45 1.18 -16.40
CA ASN A 117 -0.50 1.27 -17.51
C ASN A 117 -0.17 2.41 -18.49
N ILE A 118 0.47 3.50 -18.02
CA ILE A 118 0.90 4.64 -18.85
C ILE A 118 1.99 4.24 -19.88
N CYS A 119 2.74 3.18 -19.60
CA CYS A 119 3.84 2.72 -20.45
C CYS A 119 3.35 1.86 -21.63
N PHE A 120 2.10 1.40 -21.63
CA PHE A 120 1.56 0.46 -22.62
C PHE A 120 0.30 1.00 -23.30
N LYS A 121 0.20 0.82 -24.62
CA LYS A 121 -1.05 1.10 -25.36
C LYS A 121 -2.06 -0.02 -25.08
N LYS A 122 -3.34 0.32 -24.90
CA LYS A 122 -4.43 -0.67 -24.72
C LYS A 122 -5.05 -1.12 -26.06
N PHE A 123 -4.95 -0.29 -27.09
CA PHE A 123 -5.49 -0.52 -28.42
C PHE A 123 -4.40 -0.24 -29.47
N VAL A 124 -4.26 -1.13 -30.47
CA VAL A 124 -3.21 -1.10 -31.52
C VAL A 124 -3.68 -0.43 -32.81
N ALA A 125 -4.97 -0.08 -32.93
CA ALA A 125 -5.57 0.32 -34.20
C ALA A 125 -5.90 1.82 -34.29
N PRO A 126 -5.91 2.39 -35.50
CA PRO A 126 -4.81 2.52 -36.45
C PRO A 126 -4.03 3.83 -36.22
N GLU A 127 -2.70 3.81 -36.40
CA GLU A 127 -1.84 4.99 -36.24
C GLU A 127 -2.00 6.04 -37.36
N LYS A 128 -2.80 5.73 -38.39
CA LYS A 128 -3.20 6.66 -39.44
C LYS A 128 -4.71 6.90 -39.38
N PRO A 129 -5.18 8.15 -39.54
CA PRO A 129 -6.61 8.39 -39.72
C PRO A 129 -7.09 7.62 -40.95
N LEU A 130 -8.20 6.90 -40.81
CA LEU A 130 -8.93 6.31 -41.93
C LEU A 130 -9.63 7.47 -42.68
N LEU A 131 -8.85 8.24 -43.43
CA LEU A 131 -9.39 9.18 -44.40
C LEU A 131 -9.76 8.37 -45.64
N PHE A 132 -11.02 8.46 -46.07
CA PHE A 132 -11.42 7.93 -47.36
C PHE A 132 -10.64 8.71 -48.43
N VAL A 133 -9.88 8.01 -49.26
CA VAL A 133 -9.38 8.60 -50.50
C VAL A 133 -10.60 8.78 -51.39
N THR A 134 -11.09 10.00 -51.49
CA THR A 134 -12.00 10.37 -52.58
C THR A 134 -11.18 10.37 -53.86
N GLU A 135 -11.65 9.70 -54.91
CA GLU A 135 -10.99 9.55 -56.22
C GLU A 135 -10.88 10.87 -57.02
N ASP A 136 -10.71 12.02 -56.36
CA ASP A 136 -10.72 13.34 -56.97
C ASP A 136 -9.33 14.02 -56.98
N GLU A 137 -8.24 13.26 -56.84
CA GLU A 137 -6.87 13.73 -57.11
C GLU A 137 -6.24 12.94 -58.28
N GLU A 138 -7.01 12.72 -59.34
CA GLU A 138 -6.47 12.65 -60.70
C GLU A 138 -6.94 13.90 -61.45
N GLU A 139 -6.15 14.98 -61.40
CA GLU A 139 -6.04 15.96 -62.50
C GLU A 139 -5.00 17.04 -62.18
N GLY A 140 -3.84 16.99 -62.87
CA GLY A 140 -3.11 18.20 -63.27
C GLY A 140 -1.69 18.42 -62.71
N GLU A 141 -0.71 18.05 -63.54
CA GLU A 141 0.69 18.56 -63.66
C GLU A 141 1.74 18.27 -62.56
#